data_AF-A0A5C4VCJ4-F1
#
_entry.id   AF-A0A5C4VCJ4-F1
#
_cell.length_a   1.000
_cell.length_b   1.000
_cell.length_c   1.000
_cell.angle_alpha   90.00
_cell.angle_beta   90.00
_cell.angle_gamma   90.00
#
_symmetry.space_group_name_H-M   'P 1'
#
loop_
_entity.id
_entity.type
_entity.pdbx_description
1 polymer ?
#
loop_
_entity_poly.entity_id
_entity_poly.type
_entity_poly.pdbx_seq_one_letter_code
_entity_poly.pdbx_strand_id
1 'polypeptide(L)'
;MGDERHTGERHARELWWWAVPSVLLLVGMTVWGVVRYPDLPDRVPRHIGPGGVDAWGERGVGLAFMPVFAYAGLTVVIAGCAWMVGRRTPQDRMPPAKNVWAAAAAVSDNRPASAASARRTVKALLLCNALFGLAFLPMAWVHWRTEETEAVAWWLLAAPLTLVLLSMVPVLLAAWRDLGERRALREHRRAA
;
A
#
# COMPACT_ATOMS: atom_id res chain seq x y z
N MET A 1 6.58 30.47 18.14
CA MET A 1 6.11 29.13 18.56
C MET A 1 4.71 28.75 18.04
N GLY A 2 3.88 29.69 17.52
CA GLY A 2 2.61 29.39 16.86
C GLY A 2 2.70 29.06 15.36
N ASP A 3 3.70 29.61 14.65
CA ASP A 3 3.81 29.49 13.19
C ASP A 3 4.32 28.11 12.71
N GLU A 4 5.16 27.44 13.50
CA GLU A 4 5.68 26.09 13.21
C GLU A 4 4.61 24.99 13.34
N ARG A 5 3.59 25.18 14.19
CA ARG A 5 2.49 24.21 14.34
C ARG A 5 1.57 24.23 13.12
N HIS A 6 1.21 25.41 12.61
CA HIS A 6 0.35 25.54 11.44
C HIS A 6 1.00 25.06 10.13
N THR A 7 2.32 25.13 10.03
CA THR A 7 3.07 24.56 8.89
C THR A 7 3.15 23.03 9.00
N GLY A 8 3.37 22.47 10.19
CA GLY A 8 3.39 21.01 10.41
C GLY A 8 2.05 20.32 10.05
N GLU A 9 0.93 20.87 10.50
CA GLU A 9 -0.41 20.31 10.24
C GLU A 9 -0.79 20.36 8.76
N ARG A 10 -0.44 21.43 8.04
CA ARG A 10 -0.69 21.55 6.60
C ARG A 10 0.05 20.49 5.78
N HIS A 11 1.31 20.22 6.10
CA HIS A 11 2.08 19.18 5.41
C HIS A 11 1.55 17.77 5.71
N ALA A 12 1.11 17.50 6.94
CA ALA A 12 0.49 16.23 7.29
C ALA A 12 -0.81 16.01 6.50
N ARG A 13 -1.65 17.04 6.37
CA ARG A 13 -2.88 16.99 5.59
C ARG A 13 -2.61 16.80 4.09
N GLU A 14 -1.59 17.46 3.55
CA GLU A 14 -1.15 17.29 2.16
C GLU A 14 -0.72 15.84 1.86
N LEU A 15 -0.05 15.18 2.79
CA LEU A 15 0.36 13.78 2.63
C LEU A 15 -0.83 12.84 2.56
N TRP A 16 -1.89 13.07 3.34
CA TRP A 16 -3.07 12.22 3.33
C TRP A 16 -3.91 12.34 2.05
N TRP A 17 -3.77 13.41 1.27
CA TRP A 17 -4.37 13.48 -0.07
C TRP A 17 -3.85 12.39 -1.01
N TRP A 18 -2.66 11.82 -0.75
CA TRP A 18 -2.14 10.69 -1.51
C TRP A 18 -2.87 9.37 -1.23
N ALA A 19 -3.72 9.30 -0.21
CA ALA A 19 -4.59 8.15 0.04
C ALA A 19 -5.88 8.19 -0.80
N VAL A 20 -6.23 9.34 -1.39
CA VAL A 20 -7.47 9.50 -2.16
C VAL A 20 -7.63 8.47 -3.28
N PRO A 21 -6.60 8.16 -4.10
CA PRO A 21 -6.75 7.13 -5.14
C PRO A 21 -7.17 5.77 -4.57
N SER A 22 -6.60 5.36 -3.43
CA SER A 22 -6.98 4.10 -2.77
C SER A 22 -8.41 4.13 -2.23
N VAL A 23 -8.81 5.24 -1.62
CA VAL A 23 -10.18 5.41 -1.09
C VAL A 23 -11.19 5.38 -2.24
N LEU A 24 -10.92 6.09 -3.34
CA LEU A 24 -11.79 6.09 -4.52
C LEU A 24 -11.88 4.70 -5.15
N LEU A 25 -10.77 3.96 -5.25
CA LEU A 25 -10.79 2.58 -5.73
C LEU A 25 -11.61 1.67 -4.82
N LEU A 26 -11.43 1.78 -3.50
CA LEU A 26 -12.17 0.97 -2.54
C LEU A 26 -13.67 1.27 -2.60
N VAL A 27 -14.06 2.55 -2.63
CA VAL A 27 -15.46 2.97 -2.79
C VAL A 27 -16.01 2.50 -4.14
N GLY A 28 -15.27 2.69 -5.23
CA GLY A 28 -15.67 2.29 -6.57
C GLY A 28 -15.90 0.78 -6.67
N MET A 29 -14.98 -0.03 -6.14
CA MET A 29 -15.15 -1.48 -6.04
C MET A 29 -16.37 -1.85 -5.19
N THR A 30 -16.56 -1.18 -4.05
CA THR A 30 -17.71 -1.45 -3.16
C THR A 30 -19.02 -1.17 -3.89
N VAL A 31 -19.16 0.00 -4.52
CA VAL A 31 -20.35 0.37 -5.28
C VAL A 31 -20.58 -0.59 -6.43
N TRP A 32 -19.53 -0.94 -7.19
CA TRP A 32 -19.63 -1.89 -8.29
C TRP A 32 -20.11 -3.26 -7.82
N GLY A 33 -19.54 -3.77 -6.72
CA GLY A 33 -19.96 -5.03 -6.11
C GLY A 33 -21.41 -5.00 -5.63
N VAL A 34 -21.83 -3.92 -4.97
CA VAL A 34 -23.23 -3.73 -4.51
C VAL A 34 -24.21 -3.73 -5.68
N VAL A 35 -23.87 -3.07 -6.78
CA VAL A 35 -24.72 -3.05 -7.99
C VAL A 35 -24.81 -4.43 -8.63
N ARG A 36 -23.73 -5.22 -8.62
CA ARG A 36 -23.71 -6.57 -9.22
C ARG A 36 -24.29 -7.66 -8.33
N TYR A 37 -24.26 -7.48 -7.01
CA TYR A 37 -24.62 -8.51 -6.04
C TYR A 37 -25.98 -9.18 -6.26
N PRO A 38 -27.07 -8.45 -6.59
CA PRO A 38 -28.39 -9.06 -6.83
C PRO A 38 -28.41 -10.04 -8.01
N ASP A 39 -27.58 -9.79 -9.03
CA ASP A 39 -27.54 -10.56 -10.27
C ASP A 39 -26.52 -11.71 -10.22
N LEU A 40 -25.87 -11.92 -9.07
CA LEU A 40 -24.91 -13.02 -8.94
C LEU A 40 -25.63 -14.38 -8.91
N PRO A 41 -25.05 -15.41 -9.55
CA PRO A 41 -25.56 -16.77 -9.46
C PRO A 41 -25.49 -17.32 -8.03
N ASP A 42 -26.18 -18.44 -7.79
CA ASP A 42 -26.25 -19.07 -6.47
C ASP A 42 -24.88 -19.55 -5.95
N ARG A 43 -23.90 -19.77 -6.84
CA ARG A 43 -22.52 -20.06 -6.47
C ARG A 43 -21.56 -19.05 -7.07
N VAL A 44 -20.54 -18.69 -6.31
CA VAL A 44 -19.49 -17.75 -6.73
C VAL A 44 -18.12 -18.45 -6.67
N PRO A 45 -17.14 -17.99 -7.47
CA PRO A 45 -15.79 -18.53 -7.41
C PRO A 45 -15.20 -18.47 -6.00
N ARG A 46 -14.65 -19.60 -5.53
CA ARG A 46 -13.94 -19.71 -4.25
C ARG A 46 -12.44 -19.84 -4.45
N HIS A 47 -12.02 -20.50 -5.53
CA HIS A 47 -10.62 -20.63 -5.94
C HIS A 47 -10.51 -20.52 -7.46
N ILE A 48 -9.41 -19.92 -7.92
CA ILE A 48 -9.08 -19.76 -9.33
C ILE A 48 -7.68 -20.35 -9.53
N GLY A 49 -7.64 -21.54 -10.13
CA GLY A 49 -6.41 -22.22 -10.50
C GLY A 49 -5.92 -21.85 -11.92
N PRO A 50 -4.84 -22.49 -12.39
CA PRO A 50 -4.27 -22.25 -13.72
C PRO A 50 -5.25 -22.53 -14.88
N GLY A 51 -6.22 -23.43 -14.67
CA GLY A 51 -7.25 -23.77 -15.64
C GLY A 51 -8.53 -22.92 -15.56
N GLY A 52 -8.62 -21.99 -14.60
CA GLY A 52 -9.82 -21.20 -14.34
C GLY A 52 -10.42 -21.47 -12.96
N VAL A 53 -11.72 -21.27 -12.80
CA VAL A 53 -12.41 -21.54 -11.54
C VAL A 53 -12.50 -23.05 -11.32
N ASP A 54 -11.81 -23.54 -10.31
CA ASP A 54 -11.74 -24.97 -9.96
C ASP A 54 -12.44 -25.30 -8.62
N ALA A 55 -12.85 -24.27 -7.86
CA ALA A 55 -13.72 -24.42 -6.71
C ALA A 55 -14.74 -23.29 -6.60
N TRP A 56 -15.95 -23.66 -6.18
CA TRP A 56 -17.11 -22.78 -6.04
C TRP A 56 -17.60 -22.80 -4.59
N GLY A 57 -18.18 -21.70 -4.13
CA GLY A 57 -18.87 -21.59 -2.84
C GLY A 57 -20.26 -21.00 -3.00
N GLU A 58 -21.14 -21.21 -2.03
CA GLU A 58 -22.46 -20.59 -2.02
C GLU A 58 -22.35 -19.07 -2.01
N ARG A 59 -23.27 -18.40 -2.72
CA ARG A 59 -23.36 -16.95 -2.76
C ARG A 59 -23.61 -16.42 -1.35
N GLY A 60 -22.65 -15.65 -0.85
CA GLY A 60 -22.75 -14.93 0.41
C GLY A 60 -21.96 -13.64 0.34
N VAL A 61 -22.35 -12.63 1.15
CA VAL A 61 -21.68 -11.32 1.18
C VAL A 61 -20.19 -11.47 1.47
N GLY A 62 -19.83 -12.35 2.42
CA GLY A 62 -18.42 -12.60 2.78
C GLY A 62 -17.58 -13.07 1.59
N LEU A 63 -18.10 -14.01 0.81
CA LEU A 63 -17.38 -14.58 -0.34
C LEU A 63 -17.40 -13.63 -1.54
N ALA A 64 -18.56 -13.05 -1.87
CA ALA A 64 -18.71 -12.14 -3.01
C ALA A 64 -17.89 -10.85 -2.85
N PHE A 65 -17.77 -10.31 -1.63
CA PHE A 65 -17.01 -9.09 -1.35
C PHE A 65 -15.59 -9.35 -0.85
N MET A 66 -15.09 -10.58 -0.93
CA MET A 66 -13.72 -10.93 -0.50
C MET A 66 -12.66 -10.00 -1.11
N PRO A 67 -12.67 -9.66 -2.42
CA PRO A 67 -11.70 -8.73 -2.99
C PRO A 67 -11.73 -7.34 -2.34
N VAL A 68 -12.92 -6.86 -1.96
CA VAL A 68 -13.11 -5.56 -1.29
C VAL A 68 -12.56 -5.62 0.13
N PHE A 69 -12.87 -6.67 0.89
CA PHE A 69 -12.35 -6.83 2.25
C PHE A 69 -10.84 -6.99 2.29
N ALA A 70 -10.28 -7.78 1.36
CA ALA A 70 -8.84 -7.94 1.22
C ALA A 70 -8.16 -6.60 0.92
N TYR A 71 -8.70 -5.82 -0.01
CA TYR A 71 -8.14 -4.51 -0.34
C TYR A 71 -8.30 -3.48 0.80
N ALA A 72 -9.43 -3.50 1.50
CA ALA A 72 -9.65 -2.66 2.68
C ALA A 72 -8.63 -2.96 3.79
N GLY A 73 -8.43 -4.24 4.11
CA GLY A 73 -7.44 -4.68 5.09
C GLY A 73 -6.01 -4.26 4.71
N LEU A 74 -5.62 -4.46 3.45
CA LEU A 74 -4.32 -4.02 2.94
C LEU A 74 -4.16 -2.50 3.05
N THR A 75 -5.20 -1.74 2.70
CA THR A 75 -5.22 -0.28 2.79
C THR A 75 -4.98 0.20 4.23
N VAL A 76 -5.64 -0.42 5.21
CA VAL A 76 -5.43 -0.11 6.64
C VAL A 76 -3.99 -0.37 7.05
N VAL A 77 -3.43 -1.52 6.66
CA VAL A 77 -2.04 -1.88 6.98
C VAL A 77 -1.05 -0.87 6.37
N ILE A 78 -1.18 -0.57 5.07
CA ILE A 78 -0.25 0.35 4.40
C ILE A 78 -0.40 1.78 4.93
N ALA A 79 -1.63 2.24 5.18
CA ALA A 79 -1.86 3.55 5.80
C ALA A 79 -1.28 3.63 7.21
N GLY A 80 -1.37 2.55 8.00
CA GLY A 80 -0.73 2.44 9.31
C GLY A 80 0.79 2.54 9.21
N CYS A 81 1.41 1.82 8.27
CA CYS A 81 2.85 1.92 8.00
C CYS A 81 3.26 3.35 7.59
N ALA A 82 2.49 3.98 6.70
CA ALA A 82 2.74 5.35 6.28
C ALA A 82 2.64 6.34 7.45
N TRP A 83 1.63 6.20 8.31
CA TRP A 83 1.49 6.98 9.53
C TRP A 83 2.67 6.79 10.49
N MET A 84 3.13 5.54 10.69
CA MET A 84 4.29 5.24 11.53
C MET A 84 5.56 5.89 10.99
N VAL A 85 5.81 5.80 9.68
CA VAL A 85 6.97 6.44 9.03
C VAL A 85 6.91 7.96 9.20
N GLY A 86 5.73 8.57 9.00
CA GLY A 86 5.53 10.01 9.15
C GLY A 86 5.73 10.53 10.58
N ARG A 87 5.55 9.68 11.60
CA ARG A 87 5.78 10.04 13.02
C ARG A 87 7.20 9.81 13.52
N ARG A 88 8.04 9.09 12.79
CA ARG A 88 9.41 8.81 13.24
C ARG A 88 10.31 10.04 13.10
N THR A 89 11.09 10.31 14.14
CA THR A 89 12.19 11.29 14.08
C THR A 89 13.26 10.79 13.10
N PRO A 90 13.57 11.54 12.02
CA PRO A 90 14.59 11.14 11.06
C PRO A 90 16.01 11.19 11.63
N GLN A 91 16.96 10.53 10.96
CA GLN A 91 18.33 10.35 11.46
C GLN A 91 19.15 11.64 11.54
N ASP A 92 18.94 12.58 10.62
CA ASP A 92 19.60 13.89 10.57
C ASP A 92 19.36 14.73 11.85
N ARG A 93 18.21 14.53 12.50
CA ARG A 93 17.80 15.23 13.73
C ARG A 93 18.08 14.47 15.01
N MET A 94 18.67 13.27 14.93
CA MET A 94 19.01 12.51 16.13
C MET A 94 20.29 13.08 16.79
N PRO A 95 20.33 13.14 18.13
CA PRO A 95 21.56 13.52 18.83
C PRO A 95 22.67 12.49 18.57
N PRO A 96 23.96 12.88 18.76
CA PRO A 96 25.08 11.95 18.69
C PRO A 96 24.85 10.76 19.63
N ALA A 97 25.25 9.57 19.20
CA ALA A 97 25.11 8.37 20.01
C ALA A 97 25.94 8.51 21.29
N LYS A 98 25.29 8.37 22.45
CA LYS A 98 25.95 8.50 23.75
C LYS A 98 26.90 7.35 24.07
N ASN A 99 26.65 6.17 23.48
CA ASN A 99 27.45 4.96 23.67
C ASN A 99 27.27 4.00 22.48
N VAL A 100 28.04 2.90 22.46
CA VAL A 100 28.06 1.90 21.38
C VAL A 100 26.69 1.22 21.19
N TRP A 101 25.94 0.99 22.26
CA TRP A 101 24.60 0.40 22.19
C TRP A 101 23.57 1.35 21.57
N ALA A 102 23.63 2.64 21.91
CA ALA A 102 22.82 3.68 21.29
C ALA A 102 23.16 3.84 19.79
N ALA A 103 24.43 3.68 19.42
CA ALA A 103 24.85 3.67 18.03
C ALA A 103 24.29 2.45 17.28
N ALA A 104 24.38 1.25 17.87
CA ALA A 104 23.82 0.02 17.29
C ALA A 104 22.30 0.12 17.11
N ALA A 105 21.58 0.60 18.13
CA ALA A 105 20.15 0.82 18.07
C ALA A 105 19.75 1.81 16.96
N ALA A 106 20.49 2.90 16.79
CA ALA A 106 20.24 3.89 15.75
C ALA A 106 20.43 3.34 14.32
N VAL A 107 21.32 2.37 14.14
CA VAL A 107 21.54 1.69 12.86
C VAL A 107 20.45 0.64 12.59
N SER A 108 19.95 -0.04 13.62
CA SER A 108 18.88 -1.04 13.47
C SER A 108 17.49 -0.46 13.23
N ASP A 109 17.24 0.81 13.60
CA ASP A 109 15.86 1.34 13.71
C ASP A 109 15.20 1.72 12.37
N ASN A 110 15.83 1.40 11.22
CA ASN A 110 15.39 1.68 9.85
C ASN A 110 14.70 3.05 9.66
N ARG A 111 15.22 4.08 10.33
CA ARG A 111 14.68 5.44 10.32
C ARG A 111 14.98 6.13 8.99
N PRO A 112 14.06 6.95 8.46
CA PRO A 112 14.36 7.79 7.30
C PRO A 112 15.58 8.67 7.56
N ALA A 113 16.39 8.89 6.53
CA ALA A 113 17.58 9.75 6.61
C ALA A 113 17.21 11.18 7.04
N SER A 114 16.15 11.70 6.43
CA SER A 114 15.69 13.08 6.55
C SER A 114 14.16 13.17 6.60
N ALA A 115 13.63 14.33 7.00
CA ALA A 115 12.19 14.60 6.93
C ALA A 115 11.64 14.54 5.49
N ALA A 116 12.45 14.94 4.50
CA ALA A 116 12.08 14.85 3.09
C ALA A 116 11.99 13.39 2.63
N SER A 117 12.94 12.54 3.04
CA SER A 117 12.89 11.10 2.79
C SER A 117 11.66 10.45 3.42
N ALA A 118 11.33 10.79 4.68
CA ALA A 118 10.13 10.29 5.35
C ALA A 118 8.86 10.60 4.53
N ARG A 119 8.69 11.84 4.07
CA ARG A 119 7.56 12.25 3.21
C ARG A 119 7.53 11.49 1.89
N ARG A 120 8.68 11.26 1.26
CA ARG A 120 8.78 10.50 0.01
C ARG A 120 8.33 9.06 0.21
N THR A 121 8.77 8.42 1.29
CA THR A 121 8.37 7.05 1.65
C THR A 121 6.88 6.97 1.95
N VAL A 122 6.30 7.94 2.66
CA VAL A 122 4.84 8.03 2.89
C VAL A 122 4.08 8.09 1.56
N LYS A 123 4.45 9.01 0.66
CA LYS A 123 3.83 9.12 -0.67
C LYS A 123 3.97 7.83 -1.48
N ALA A 124 5.15 7.20 -1.45
CA ALA A 124 5.42 5.95 -2.14
C ALA A 124 4.58 4.78 -1.62
N LEU A 125 4.39 4.66 -0.30
CA LEU A 125 3.53 3.64 0.31
C LEU A 125 2.06 3.83 -0.11
N LEU A 126 1.54 5.06 -0.04
CA LEU A 126 0.15 5.34 -0.42
C LEU A 126 -0.09 5.12 -1.92
N LEU A 127 0.87 5.50 -2.77
CA LEU A 127 0.81 5.20 -4.21
C LEU A 127 0.89 3.69 -4.49
N CYS A 128 1.77 2.97 -3.79
CA CYS A 128 1.85 1.51 -3.86
C CYS A 128 0.51 0.87 -3.51
N ASN A 129 -0.18 1.34 -2.46
CA ASN A 129 -1.51 0.84 -2.10
C ASN A 129 -2.57 1.09 -3.20
N ALA A 130 -2.53 2.25 -3.87
CA ALA A 130 -3.43 2.50 -5.00
C ALA A 130 -3.18 1.53 -6.16
N LEU A 131 -1.90 1.29 -6.50
CA LEU A 131 -1.51 0.33 -7.55
C LEU A 131 -1.88 -1.12 -7.19
N PHE A 132 -1.74 -1.50 -5.92
CA PHE A 132 -2.28 -2.78 -5.44
C PHE A 132 -3.79 -2.87 -5.63
N GLY A 133 -4.54 -1.82 -5.34
CA GLY A 133 -5.99 -1.78 -5.56
C GLY A 133 -6.40 -2.10 -6.99
N LEU A 134 -5.63 -1.61 -7.98
CA LEU A 134 -5.85 -1.95 -9.39
C LEU A 134 -5.70 -3.45 -9.66
N ALA A 135 -4.78 -4.14 -8.96
CA ALA A 135 -4.60 -5.57 -9.09
C ALA A 135 -5.82 -6.38 -8.59
N PHE A 136 -6.67 -5.80 -7.74
CA PHE A 136 -7.90 -6.44 -7.27
C PHE A 136 -9.07 -6.30 -8.27
N LEU A 137 -9.01 -5.38 -9.24
CA LEU A 137 -10.11 -5.18 -10.18
C LEU A 137 -10.39 -6.42 -11.07
N PRO A 138 -9.37 -7.11 -11.63
CA PRO A 138 -9.60 -8.36 -12.35
C PRO A 138 -10.21 -9.46 -11.47
N MET A 139 -9.76 -9.58 -10.20
CA MET A 139 -10.30 -10.54 -9.24
C MET A 139 -11.77 -10.25 -8.91
N ALA A 140 -12.10 -8.97 -8.69
CA ALA A 140 -13.47 -8.51 -8.47
C ALA A 140 -14.36 -8.76 -9.70
N TRP A 141 -13.85 -8.52 -10.90
CA TRP A 141 -14.54 -8.87 -12.15
C TRP A 141 -14.91 -10.36 -12.20
N VAL A 142 -13.97 -11.24 -11.84
CA VAL A 142 -14.24 -12.69 -11.83
C VAL A 142 -15.27 -13.08 -10.77
N HIS A 143 -15.19 -12.51 -9.56
CA HIS A 143 -16.16 -12.79 -8.49
C HIS A 143 -17.57 -12.30 -8.81
N TRP A 144 -17.69 -11.25 -9.64
CA TRP A 144 -18.96 -10.61 -9.92
C TRP A 144 -19.54 -10.93 -11.30
N ARG A 145 -19.12 -12.03 -11.93
CA ARG A 145 -19.77 -12.53 -13.15
C ARG A 145 -21.20 -12.98 -12.83
N THR A 146 -22.13 -12.67 -13.73
CA THR A 146 -23.53 -13.08 -13.64
C THR A 146 -23.76 -14.50 -14.16
N GLU A 147 -22.73 -15.12 -14.75
CA GLU A 147 -22.77 -16.49 -15.29
C GLU A 147 -21.73 -17.36 -14.58
N GLU A 148 -22.11 -18.61 -14.25
CA GLU A 148 -21.18 -19.63 -13.75
C GLU A 148 -20.31 -20.15 -14.89
N THR A 149 -19.20 -19.46 -15.15
CA THR A 149 -18.21 -19.86 -16.16
C THR A 149 -16.91 -20.28 -15.49
N GLU A 150 -16.43 -21.49 -15.79
CA GLU A 150 -15.12 -21.96 -15.33
C GLU A 150 -13.97 -21.24 -16.05
N ALA A 151 -14.16 -20.93 -17.33
CA ALA A 151 -13.12 -20.32 -18.16
C ALA A 151 -12.72 -18.94 -17.63
N VAL A 152 -11.45 -18.80 -17.26
CA VAL A 152 -10.83 -17.52 -16.90
C VAL A 152 -9.73 -17.26 -17.91
N ALA A 153 -9.79 -16.12 -18.59
CA ALA A 153 -8.73 -15.74 -19.50
C ALA A 153 -7.40 -15.60 -18.74
N TRP A 154 -6.32 -16.19 -19.27
CA TRP A 154 -5.01 -16.26 -18.60
C TRP A 154 -4.46 -14.88 -18.18
N TRP A 155 -4.80 -13.82 -18.91
CA TRP A 155 -4.38 -12.45 -18.59
C TRP A 155 -4.98 -11.95 -17.28
N LEU A 156 -6.10 -12.50 -16.81
CA LEU A 156 -6.68 -12.20 -15.50
C LEU A 156 -5.82 -12.73 -14.34
N LEU A 157 -4.87 -13.63 -14.60
CA LEU A 157 -3.84 -14.06 -13.65
C LEU A 157 -2.56 -13.23 -13.81
N ALA A 158 -2.12 -13.03 -15.06
CA ALA A 158 -0.89 -12.31 -15.34
C ALA A 158 -0.98 -10.81 -14.99
N ALA A 159 -2.09 -10.14 -15.31
CA ALA A 159 -2.24 -8.71 -15.12
C ALA A 159 -2.22 -8.29 -13.64
N PRO A 160 -2.95 -8.93 -12.71
CA PRO A 160 -2.79 -8.66 -11.28
C PRO A 160 -1.36 -8.84 -10.79
N LEU A 161 -0.68 -9.92 -11.20
CA LEU A 161 0.70 -10.17 -10.81
C LEU A 161 1.63 -9.05 -11.30
N THR A 162 1.49 -8.63 -12.56
CA THR A 162 2.25 -7.49 -13.11
C THR A 162 1.97 -6.21 -12.32
N LEU A 163 0.71 -5.92 -11.99
CA LEU A 163 0.33 -4.74 -11.20
C LEU A 163 0.89 -4.79 -9.78
N VAL A 164 0.90 -5.97 -9.14
CA VAL A 164 1.55 -6.19 -7.85
C VAL A 164 3.04 -5.87 -7.93
N LEU A 165 3.75 -6.40 -8.94
CA LEU A 165 5.17 -6.12 -9.13
C LEU A 165 5.43 -4.63 -9.39
N LEU A 166 4.64 -4.00 -10.26
CA LEU A 166 4.74 -2.57 -10.55
C LEU A 166 4.43 -1.70 -9.33
N SER A 167 3.53 -2.15 -8.45
CA SER A 167 3.19 -1.43 -7.22
C SER A 167 4.37 -1.27 -6.26
N MET A 168 5.39 -2.13 -6.36
CA MET A 168 6.61 -2.05 -5.54
C MET A 168 7.58 -0.97 -5.99
N VAL A 169 7.50 -0.54 -7.26
CA VAL A 169 8.46 0.40 -7.85
C VAL A 169 8.57 1.73 -7.07
N PRO A 170 7.48 2.41 -6.66
CA PRO A 170 7.57 3.64 -5.88
C PRO A 170 8.33 3.45 -4.56
N VAL A 171 8.09 2.34 -3.86
CA VAL A 171 8.70 2.03 -2.56
C VAL A 171 10.19 1.73 -2.74
N LEU A 172 10.55 0.95 -3.75
CA LEU A 172 11.95 0.65 -4.08
C LEU A 172 12.73 1.91 -4.45
N LEU A 173 12.15 2.79 -5.26
CA LEU A 173 12.77 4.08 -5.61
C LEU A 173 12.93 5.01 -4.40
N ALA A 174 11.94 5.04 -3.49
CA ALA A 174 12.04 5.81 -2.26
C ALA A 174 13.15 5.26 -1.35
N ALA A 175 13.22 3.93 -1.19
CA ALA A 175 14.24 3.25 -0.40
C ALA A 175 15.65 3.47 -0.99
N TRP A 176 15.82 3.36 -2.30
CA TRP A 176 17.09 3.60 -2.96
C TRP A 176 17.61 5.02 -2.75
N ARG A 177 16.71 6.02 -2.86
CA ARG A 177 17.06 7.42 -2.56
C ARG A 177 17.41 7.64 -1.09
N ASP A 178 16.64 7.05 -0.18
CA ASP A 178 16.94 7.11 1.27
C ASP A 178 18.32 6.52 1.57
N LEU A 179 18.70 5.40 0.94
CA LEU A 179 20.03 4.81 1.10
C LEU A 179 21.15 5.76 0.65
N GLY A 180 20.94 6.49 -0.46
CA GLY A 180 21.87 7.53 -0.91
C GLY A 180 22.02 8.66 0.10
N GLU A 181 20.89 9.18 0.61
CA GLU A 181 20.88 10.23 1.65
C GLU A 181 21.58 9.76 2.94
N ARG A 182 21.36 8.51 3.37
CA ARG A 182 22.05 7.91 4.53
C ARG A 182 23.56 7.75 4.33
N ARG A 183 24.04 7.55 3.11
CA ARG A 183 25.48 7.46 2.81
C ARG A 183 26.12 8.84 2.94
N ALA A 184 25.53 9.85 2.30
CA ALA A 184 26.00 11.24 2.38
C ALA A 184 26.03 11.77 3.83
N LEU A 185 25.00 11.47 4.63
CA LEU A 185 24.96 11.87 6.05
C LEU A 185 26.09 11.23 6.87
N ARG A 186 26.47 9.98 6.57
CA ARG A 186 27.56 9.28 7.26
C ARG A 186 28.92 9.87 6.89
N GLU A 187 29.12 10.23 5.63
CA GLU A 187 30.35 10.88 5.17
C GLU A 187 30.54 12.25 5.83
N HIS A 188 29.48 13.07 5.87
CA HIS A 188 29.52 14.37 6.56
C HIS A 188 29.86 14.22 8.05
N ARG A 189 29.29 13.23 8.74
CA ARG A 189 29.59 13.00 10.18
C ARG A 189 30.99 12.46 10.45
N ARG A 190 31.68 11.89 9.46
CA ARG A 190 33.07 11.44 9.60
C ARG A 190 34.07 12.57 9.36
N ALA A 191 33.67 13.58 8.58
CA ALA A 191 34.50 14.73 8.24
C ALA A 191 34.42 15.88 9.27
N ALA A 192 33.38 15.90 10.11
CA ALA A 192 33.18 16.85 11.21
C ALA A 192 33.72 16.30 12.53
#